data_AF-A0A2V7HX85-F1
#
_entry.id   AF-A0A2V7HX85-F1
#
_cell.length_a   1.000
_cell.length_b   1.000
_cell.length_c   1.000
_cell.angle_alpha   90.00
_cell.angle_beta   90.00
_cell.angle_gamma   90.00
#
_symmetry.space_group_name_H-M   'P 1'
#
loop_
_entity.id
_entity.type
_entity.pdbx_description
1 polymer ?
#
loop_
_entity_poly.entity_id
_entity_poly.type
_entity_poly.pdbx_seq_one_letter_code
_entity_poly.pdbx_strand_id
1 'polypeptide(L)' 'MCGAGPAVAMLAALRELGPAGAELLRYETSGDVSGDYDRVVGYAGIIIGEPARPTVTS' A
#
# COMPACT_ATOMS: atom_id res chain seq x y z
N MET A 1 8.78 9.69 0.59
CA MET A 1 7.40 9.72 0.04
C MET A 1 6.74 11.05 0.40
N CYS A 2 6.09 11.73 -0.53
CA CYS A 2 5.39 13.00 -0.25
C CYS A 2 4.07 12.82 0.54
N GLY A 3 3.50 11.60 0.52
CA GLY A 3 2.24 11.26 1.20
C GLY A 3 2.36 10.65 2.60
N ALA A 4 3.48 10.86 3.31
CA ALA A 4 3.69 10.25 4.62
C ALA A 4 2.64 10.68 5.67
N GLY A 5 2.28 11.98 5.69
CA GLY A 5 1.26 12.50 6.60
C GLY A 5 -0.12 11.86 6.39
N PRO A 6 -0.69 11.90 5.18
CA PRO A 6 -1.95 11.20 4.87
C PRO A 6 -1.92 9.69 5.17
N ALA A 7 -0.81 9.00 4.89
CA ALA A 7 -0.67 7.58 5.18
C ALA A 7 -0.74 7.29 6.68
N VAL A 8 -0.07 8.11 7.52
CA VAL A 8 -0.13 7.98 8.98
C VAL A 8 -1.54 8.29 9.50
N ALA A 9 -2.21 9.32 8.97
CA ALA A 9 -3.58 9.65 9.36
C ALA A 9 -4.55 8.49 9.07
N MET A 10 -4.42 7.86 7.90
CA MET A 10 -5.18 6.65 7.55
C MET A 10 -4.90 5.52 8.55
N LEU A 11 -3.64 5.21 8.83
CA LEU A 11 -3.26 4.16 9.79
C LEU A 11 -3.79 4.45 11.20
N ALA A 12 -3.77 5.71 11.63
CA ALA A 12 -4.33 6.11 12.92
C ALA A 12 -5.85 5.85 12.97
N ALA A 13 -6.59 6.23 11.93
CA ALA A 13 -8.02 5.96 11.83
C ALA A 13 -8.34 4.46 11.85
N LEU A 14 -7.54 3.63 11.15
CA LEU A 14 -7.74 2.19 11.13
C LEU A 14 -7.59 1.54 12.51
N ARG A 15 -6.72 2.07 13.39
CA ARG A 15 -6.59 1.56 14.77
C ARG A 15 -7.86 1.76 15.60
N GLU A 16 -8.68 2.74 15.26
CA GLU A 16 -9.94 3.04 15.96
C GLU A 16 -11.13 2.28 15.34
N LEU A 17 -11.13 2.07 14.01
CA LEU A 17 -12.21 1.40 13.29
C LEU A 17 -12.21 -0.13 13.45
N GLY A 18 -11.08 -0.71 13.87
CA GLY A 18 -10.95 -2.13 14.15
C GLY A 18 -10.07 -2.88 13.14
N PRO A 19 -10.13 -4.21 13.13
CA PRO A 19 -9.29 -5.03 12.26
C PRO A 19 -9.48 -4.67 10.79
N ALA A 20 -8.37 -4.42 10.09
CA ALA A 20 -8.36 -4.13 8.67
C ALA A 20 -7.27 -4.96 7.96
N GLY A 21 -7.60 -5.42 6.76
CA GLY A 21 -6.64 -5.99 5.81
C GLY A 21 -6.07 -4.91 4.90
N ALA A 22 -4.88 -5.16 4.37
CA ALA A 22 -4.27 -4.33 3.34
C ALA A 22 -3.67 -5.21 2.25
N GLU A 23 -3.92 -4.86 0.99
CA GLU A 23 -3.37 -5.56 -0.16
C GLU A 23 -2.68 -4.57 -1.10
N LEU A 24 -1.45 -4.91 -1.51
CA LEU A 24 -0.74 -4.19 -2.56
C LEU A 24 -1.31 -4.60 -3.91
N LEU A 25 -2.06 -3.71 -4.54
CA LEU A 25 -2.62 -3.93 -5.87
C LEU A 25 -1.51 -3.91 -6.94
N ARG A 26 -0.61 -2.92 -6.82
CA ARG A 26 0.48 -2.74 -7.78
C ARG A 26 1.58 -1.87 -7.20
N TYR A 27 2.80 -2.15 -7.63
CA TYR A 27 3.95 -1.28 -7.45
C TYR A 27 4.64 -1.08 -8.80
N GLU A 28 4.95 0.17 -9.11
CA GLU A 28 5.63 0.57 -10.35
C GLU A 28 6.58 1.73 -10.05
N THR A 29 7.44 2.04 -11.01
CA THR A 29 8.36 3.17 -10.95
C THR A 29 8.28 4.01 -12.21
N SER A 30 8.69 5.28 -12.14
CA SER A 30 8.82 6.11 -13.35
C SER A 30 9.80 5.54 -14.37
N GLY A 31 10.74 4.70 -13.91
CA GLY A 31 11.67 3.94 -14.76
C GLY A 31 10.97 3.00 -15.74
N ASP A 32 9.77 2.50 -15.39
CA ASP A 32 9.00 1.59 -16.26
C ASP A 32 8.51 2.28 -17.54
N VAL A 33 8.43 3.63 -17.53
CA VAL A 33 8.10 4.44 -18.70
C VAL A 33 9.34 5.07 -19.32
N SER A 34 10.29 5.57 -18.50
CA SER A 34 11.46 6.28 -19.01
C SER A 34 12.60 5.37 -19.49
N GLY A 35 12.67 4.13 -19.00
CA GLY A 35 13.82 3.23 -19.16
C GLY A 35 15.05 3.61 -18.33
N ASP A 36 15.01 4.72 -17.59
CA ASP A 36 16.06 5.16 -16.66
C ASP A 36 15.70 4.69 -15.24
N TYR A 37 16.50 3.76 -14.73
CA TYR A 37 16.33 3.16 -13.41
C TYR A 37 17.30 3.71 -12.36
N ASP A 38 18.22 4.62 -12.73
CA ASP A 38 19.17 5.22 -11.79
C ASP A 38 18.49 6.28 -10.90
N ARG A 39 17.40 6.89 -11.38
CA ARG A 39 16.63 7.92 -10.66
C ARG A 39 15.14 7.79 -10.93
N VAL A 40 14.41 7.22 -9.99
CA VAL A 40 12.97 6.95 -10.16
C VAL A 40 12.09 7.48 -9.04
N VAL A 41 10.83 7.74 -9.37
CA VAL A 41 9.73 7.89 -8.41
C VAL A 41 9.00 6.56 -8.32
N GLY A 42 8.81 6.04 -7.10
CA GLY A 42 8.00 4.85 -6.87
C GLY A 42 6.52 5.20 -6.68
N TYR A 43 5.65 4.36 -7.22
CA TYR A 43 4.20 4.43 -7.11
C TYR A 43 3.67 3.12 -6.53
N ALA A 44 2.78 3.20 -5.54
CA ALA A 44 2.16 2.03 -4.92
C ALA A 44 0.66 2.26 -4.79
N GLY A 45 -0.13 1.28 -5.24
CA GLY A 45 -1.58 1.23 -5.01
C GLY A 45 -1.89 0.19 -3.94
N ILE A 46 -2.49 0.61 -2.83
CA ILE A 46 -2.89 -0.27 -1.74
C ILE A 46 -4.39 -0.12 -1.53
N ILE A 47 -5.10 -1.24 -1.37
CA ILE A 47 -6.49 -1.25 -0.93
C ILE A 47 -6.58 -1.67 0.54
N ILE A 48 -7.45 -0.98 1.28
CA ILE A 48 -7.80 -1.34 2.66
C ILE A 48 -9.20 -1.93 2.65
N GLY A 49 -9.39 -3.06 3.33
CA GLY A 49 -10.66 -3.76 3.40
C GLY A 49 -10.73 -4.72 4.56
N GLU A 50 -11.58 -5.73 4.44
CA GLU A 50 -11.68 -6.78 5.44
C GLU A 50 -10.33 -7.49 5.64
N PRO A 51 -9.97 -7.85 6.88
CA PRO A 51 -8.79 -8.65 7.14
C PRO A 51 -8.87 -9.98 6.37
N ALA A 52 -7.75 -10.39 5.78
CA ALA A 52 -7.68 -11.66 5.07
C ALA A 52 -8.11 -12.81 5.99
N ARG A 53 -9.02 -13.65 5.51
CA ARG A 53 -9.46 -14.84 6.23
C ARG A 53 -8.26 -15.78 6.37
N PRO A 54 -7.89 -16.24 7.57
CA PRO A 54 -6.79 -17.18 7.71
C PRO A 54 -7.09 -18.44 6.88
N THR A 55 -6.22 -18.74 5.92
CA THR A 55 -6.26 -20.01 5.19
C THR A 55 -5.91 -21.10 6.18
N VAL A 56 -6.91 -21.84 6.65
CA VAL A 56 -6.70 -23.10 7.36
C VAL A 56 -6.11 -24.06 6.34
N THR A 57 -4.79 -24.26 6.39
CA THR A 57 -4.16 -25.38 5.67
C THR A 57 -4.60 -26.67 6.36
N SER A 58 -5.36 -27.50 5.64
CA SER A 58 -5.72 -28.86 6.05
C SER A 58 -4.53 -29.80 6.03
#